data_AF-A0A6P0Q5A9-F1
#
_entry.id   AF-A0A6P0Q5A9-F1
#
_cell.length_a   1.000
_cell.length_b   1.000
_cell.length_c   1.000
_cell.angle_alpha   90.00
_cell.angle_beta   90.00
_cell.angle_gamma   90.00
#
_symmetry.space_group_name_H-M   'P 1'
#
loop_
_entity.id
_entity.type
_entity.pdbx_description
1 polymer ?
#
loop_
_entity_poly.entity_id
_entity_poly.type
_entity_poly.pdbx_seq_one_letter_code
_entity_poly.pdbx_strand_id
1 'polypeptide(L)' 'MAYPQNLQAWAVTRIVPPTQWVIISCYYTCSDPEEHLQLWRQRVPNTQFDLVFDLPDSTNYRDL' A
#
# COMPACT_ATOMS: atom_id res chain seq x y z
N MET A 1 10.25 -18.18 16.30
CA MET A 1 9.32 -17.10 15.96
C MET A 1 8.68 -17.45 14.63
N ALA A 2 7.61 -18.25 14.67
CA ALA A 2 6.82 -18.54 13.47
C ALA A 2 5.87 -17.36 13.28
N TYR A 3 6.30 -16.37 12.51
CA TYR A 3 5.41 -15.27 12.12
C TYR A 3 4.30 -15.88 11.24
N PRO A 4 3.01 -15.73 11.61
CA PRO A 4 1.93 -16.29 10.82
C PRO A 4 1.99 -15.65 9.43
N GLN A 5 2.04 -16.53 8.41
CA GLN A 5 2.31 -16.25 7.01
C GLN A 5 1.17 -15.50 6.29
N ASN A 6 0.28 -14.85 7.04
CA ASN A 6 -0.81 -14.03 6.53
C ASN A 6 -0.42 -12.56 6.64
N LEU A 7 0.73 -12.20 6.05
CA LEU A 7 1.07 -10.81 5.81
C LEU A 7 0.15 -10.33 4.69
N GLN A 8 -0.98 -9.71 5.06
CA GLN A 8 -1.86 -9.11 4.07
C GLN A 8 -1.06 -8.02 3.35
N ALA A 9 -0.82 -8.24 2.06
CA ALA A 9 -0.20 -7.23 1.21
C ALA A 9 -1.04 -5.96 1.29
N TRP A 10 -0.36 -4.83 1.49
CA TRP A 10 -1.00 -3.52 1.59
C TRP A 10 -0.25 -2.49 0.76
N ALA A 11 -0.96 -1.45 0.32
CA ALA A 11 -0.41 -0.43 -0.53
C ALA A 11 -0.85 0.94 -0.07
N VAL A 12 0.05 1.90 -0.25
CA VAL A 12 -0.30 3.32 -0.15
C VAL A 12 -0.71 3.78 -1.53
N THR A 13 -1.89 4.38 -1.61
CA THR A 13 -2.40 5.04 -2.79
C THR A 13 -2.45 6.54 -2.55
N ARG A 14 -2.33 7.31 -3.63
CA ARG A 14 -2.61 8.74 -3.61
C ARG A 14 -3.71 9.07 -4.61
N ILE A 15 -4.55 10.05 -4.26
CA ILE A 15 -5.52 10.61 -5.19
C ILE A 15 -4.85 11.70 -6.00
N VAL A 16 -4.87 11.55 -7.33
CA VAL A 16 -4.39 12.54 -8.29
C VAL A 16 -5.60 13.20 -8.95
N PRO A 17 -5.71 14.54 -8.95
CA PRO A 17 -6.78 15.22 -9.66
C PRO A 17 -6.67 14.93 -11.17
N PRO A 18 -7.78 14.72 -11.88
CA PRO A 18 -9.16 14.99 -11.46
C PRO A 18 -9.80 13.93 -10.54
N THR A 19 -9.53 12.62 -10.67
CA THR A 19 -10.10 11.57 -9.79
C THR A 19 -9.40 10.21 -10.00
N GLN A 20 -8.07 10.17 -10.10
CA GLN A 20 -7.34 8.92 -10.33
C GLN A 20 -6.63 8.44 -9.06
N TRP A 21 -6.79 7.15 -8.75
CA TRP A 21 -6.06 6.49 -7.68
C TRP A 21 -4.77 5.93 -8.25
N VAL A 22 -3.64 6.35 -7.69
CA VAL A 22 -2.33 5.84 -8.12
C VAL A 22 -1.68 5.14 -6.95
N ILE A 23 -1.33 3.86 -7.14
CA ILE A 23 -0.54 3.10 -6.18
C ILE A 23 0.89 3.65 -6.22
N ILE A 24 1.36 4.16 -5.09
CA ILE A 24 2.72 4.71 -4.98
C ILE A 24 3.70 3.72 -4.37
N SER A 25 3.23 2.77 -3.56
CA SER A 25 4.06 1.75 -2.95
C SER A 25 3.21 0.57 -2.50
N CYS A 26 3.68 -0.66 -2.75
CA CYS A 26 3.11 -1.90 -2.23
C CYS A 26 4.10 -2.55 -1.26
N TYR A 27 3.59 -3.04 -0.15
CA TYR A 27 4.34 -3.69 0.92
C TYR A 27 3.77 -5.09 1.13
N TYR A 28 4.66 -6.08 1.09
CA TYR A 28 4.34 -7.49 1.30
C TYR A 28 4.86 -7.98 2.68
N THR A 29 5.19 -7.05 3.58
CA THR A 29 5.92 -7.29 4.82
C THR A 29 5.12 -6.92 6.07
N CYS A 30 5.54 -7.46 7.22
CA CYS A 30 5.01 -7.18 8.57
C CYS A 30 5.28 -5.74 9.07
N SER A 31 5.55 -4.80 8.17
CA SER A 31 5.77 -3.41 8.54
C SER A 31 4.43 -2.77 8.85
N ASP A 32 4.39 -1.95 9.91
CA ASP A 32 3.15 -1.30 10.33
C ASP A 32 2.67 -0.32 9.25
N PRO A 33 1.48 -0.56 8.65
CA PRO A 33 0.96 0.25 7.56
C PRO A 33 0.68 1.69 7.98
N GLU A 34 0.32 1.90 9.24
CA GLU A 34 -0.11 3.20 9.76
C GLU A 34 1.06 4.13 10.06
N GLU A 35 2.14 3.60 10.65
CA GLU A 35 3.40 4.35 10.80
C GLU A 35 3.91 4.84 9.43
N HIS A 36 3.85 3.96 8.43
CA HIS A 36 4.31 4.29 7.09
C HIS A 36 3.43 5.37 6.44
N LEU A 37 2.11 5.25 6.55
CA LEU A 37 1.16 6.25 6.06
C LEU A 37 1.36 7.62 6.73
N GLN A 38 1.64 7.63 8.04
CA GLN A 38 1.89 8.86 8.78
C GLN A 38 3.14 9.59 8.28
N LEU A 39 4.22 8.86 7.96
CA LEU A 39 5.41 9.44 7.35
C LEU A 39 5.12 10.09 5.99
N TRP A 40 4.28 9.46 5.15
CA TRP A 40 3.83 10.05 3.89
C TRP A 40 3.05 11.34 4.09
N ARG A 41 2.11 11.36 5.05
CA ARG A 41 1.34 12.55 5.40
C ARG A 41 2.23 13.68 5.92
N GLN A 42 3.27 13.38 6.70
CA GLN A 42 4.22 14.39 7.17
C GLN A 42 5.08 14.95 6.05
N ARG A 43 5.54 14.09 5.12
CA ARG A 43 6.38 14.52 3.99
C ARG A 43 5.62 15.29 2.93
N VAL A 44 4.36 14.92 2.68
CA VAL A 44 3.54 15.51 1.63
C VAL A 44 2.13 15.80 2.17
N PRO A 45 1.98 16.84 3.02
CA PRO A 45 0.71 17.13 3.68
C PRO A 45 -0.41 17.54 2.73
N ASN A 46 -0.05 17.98 1.52
CA ASN A 46 -0.98 18.47 0.51
C ASN A 46 -1.51 17.36 -0.43
N THR A 47 -1.24 16.09 -0.12
CA THR A 47 -1.68 14.93 -0.89
C THR A 47 -2.53 14.02 -0.01
N GLN A 48 -3.67 13.59 -0.54
CA GLN A 48 -4.50 12.61 0.13
C GLN A 48 -3.91 11.22 -0.10
N PHE A 49 -3.55 10.55 1.00
CA PHE A 49 -3.06 9.18 1.01
C PHE A 49 -4.07 8.27 1.68
N ASP A 50 -4.30 7.14 1.03
CA ASP A 50 -5.20 6.09 1.49
C ASP A 50 -4.47 4.75 1.48
N LEU A 51 -4.83 3.92 2.45
CA LEU A 51 -4.24 2.63 2.63
C LEU A 51 -5.19 1.55 2.14
N VAL A 52 -4.71 0.74 1.21
CA VAL A 52 -5.47 -0.32 0.57
C VAL A 52 -4.87 -1.64 1.02
N PHE A 53 -5.68 -2.44 1.73
CA PHE A 53 -5.38 -3.83 2.05
C PHE A 53 -5.99 -4.74 0.97
N ASP A 54 -5.50 -5.97 0.87
CA ASP A 54 -6.01 -6.97 -0.08
C ASP A 54 -5.62 -6.67 -1.54
N LEU A 55 -4.33 -6.39 -1.78
CA LEU A 55 -3.87 -6.35 -3.16
C LEU A 55 -3.98 -7.74 -3.79
N PRO A 56 -4.46 -7.83 -5.04
CA PRO A 56 -4.41 -9.09 -5.78
C PRO A 56 -2.96 -9.55 -5.81
N ASP A 57 -2.72 -10.75 -5.30
CA ASP A 57 -1.42 -11.38 -5.29
C ASP A 57 -0.83 -11.31 -6.71
N SER A 58 0.28 -10.58 -6.86
CA SER A 58 0.90 -10.35 -8.16
C SER A 58 1.59 -11.62 -8.71
N THR A 59 1.51 -12.75 -8.01
CA THR A 59 2.07 -14.04 -8.41
C THR A 59 1.18 -14.80 -9.42
N ASN A 60 0.31 -14.12 -10.16
CA ASN A 60 -0.45 -14.72 -11.27
C ASN A 60 -0.52 -13.84 -12.53
N TYR A 61 0.53 -13.07 -12.84
CA TYR A 61 0.76 -12.50 -14.18
C TYR A 61 1.97 -13.15 -14.87
N ARG A 62 2.13 -14.47 -14.74
CA ARG A 62 3.13 -15.27 -15.47
C ARG A 62 2.55 -16.20 -16.54
N ASP A 63 1.23 -16.25 -16.68
CA ASP A 63 0.55 -17.04 -17.72
C ASP A 63 -0.63 -16.24 -18.26
N LEU A 64 -0.37 -15.30 -19.18
CA LEU A 64 -1.28 -14.83 -20.25
C LEU A 64 -0.51 -13.93 -21.22
#